data_AF-A0A5C7AFE2-F1
#
_entry.id   AF-A0A5C7AFE2-F1
#
_cell.length_a   1.000
_cell.length_b   1.000
_cell.length_c   1.000
_cell.angle_alpha   90.00
_cell.angle_beta   90.00
_cell.angle_gamma   90.00
#
_symmetry.space_group_name_H-M   'P 1'
#
loop_
_entity.id
_entity.type
_entity.pdbx_description
1 polymer ?
#
loop_
_entity_poly.entity_id
_entity_poly.type
_entity_poly.pdbx_seq_one_letter_code
_entity_poly.pdbx_strand_id
1 'polypeptide(L)'
;MKTLFFIILLACSVCTQAQTNISYSPSSGTSGVATMNATLSGENTIGGSVYLFKEWDQPAKVFTADNKVINVPNINYNAKNSFFASKMTNDSIFIFHGINKVEAQGKRFDKIGDKFYEVLYTFDDDKMFLKEHIVVEKPELHHITSTVIGPGKYVFEEKYYLFTNDELLSFWPSKKNILDAVDSEKSAVNKQVKTQKWSFSKEEDIIKIFKYYDTL
;
A
#
# COMPACT_ATOMS: atom_id res chain seq x y z
N MET A 1 66.14 -8.34 6.85
CA MET A 1 66.56 -8.68 8.23
C MET A 1 66.57 -7.40 9.07
N LYS A 2 66.15 -7.50 10.34
CA LYS A 2 66.09 -6.50 11.43
C LYS A 2 64.72 -5.80 11.58
N THR A 3 63.82 -6.35 12.42
CA THR A 3 63.57 -6.05 13.86
C THR A 3 63.01 -4.63 14.07
N LEU A 4 62.02 -4.32 14.91
CA LEU A 4 61.30 -5.01 15.98
C LEU A 4 60.04 -4.17 16.31
N PHE A 5 58.99 -4.83 16.80
CA PHE A 5 57.86 -4.24 17.53
C PHE A 5 58.32 -3.40 18.74
N PHE A 6 57.61 -2.30 19.07
CA PHE A 6 57.10 -2.08 20.44
C PHE A 6 55.96 -1.02 20.50
N ILE A 7 54.96 -1.39 21.29
CA ILE A 7 53.70 -0.71 21.64
C ILE A 7 53.96 0.31 22.76
N ILE A 8 53.20 1.41 22.83
CA ILE A 8 52.65 1.92 24.11
C ILE A 8 51.40 2.79 23.87
N LEU A 9 50.38 2.40 24.62
CA LEU A 9 49.05 2.96 24.83
C LEU A 9 49.13 4.33 25.51
N LEU A 10 48.25 5.27 25.14
CA LEU A 10 47.70 6.21 26.12
C LEU A 10 46.25 6.54 25.78
N ALA A 11 45.35 6.12 26.66
CA ALA A 11 43.92 6.36 26.62
C ALA A 11 43.59 7.73 27.25
N CYS A 12 42.66 8.46 26.64
CA CYS A 12 41.85 9.44 27.35
C CYS A 12 40.46 9.48 26.71
N SER A 13 39.48 9.06 27.50
CA SER A 13 38.07 8.95 27.16
C SER A 13 37.38 10.31 27.26
N VAL A 14 36.66 10.70 26.22
CA VAL A 14 35.56 11.66 26.33
C VAL A 14 34.31 11.01 25.74
N CYS A 15 33.35 10.73 26.60
CA CYS A 15 32.04 10.23 26.24
C CYS A 15 31.16 11.40 25.82
N THR A 16 30.76 11.43 24.56
CA THR A 16 29.58 12.17 24.11
C THR A 16 28.64 11.17 23.47
N GLN A 17 27.49 10.93 24.11
CA GLN A 17 26.37 10.25 23.47
C GLN A 17 25.60 11.26 22.64
N ALA A 18 25.41 10.99 21.34
CA ALA A 18 24.29 11.48 20.56
C ALA A 18 24.16 10.71 19.23
N GLN A 19 23.01 10.05 19.08
CA GLN A 19 22.32 9.61 17.85
C GLN A 19 23.09 8.74 16.83
N THR A 20 22.67 7.47 16.73
CA THR A 20 23.06 6.59 15.63
C THR A 20 22.23 6.90 14.38
N ASN A 21 22.79 7.69 13.47
CA ASN A 21 22.43 7.64 12.05
C ASN A 21 23.44 6.71 11.35
N ILE A 22 23.02 5.51 10.96
CA ILE A 22 23.83 4.69 10.06
C ILE A 22 23.43 5.05 8.63
N SER A 23 24.16 5.98 8.03
CA SER A 23 24.22 6.13 6.57
C SER A 23 25.33 5.21 6.07
N TYR A 24 24.98 4.11 5.41
CA TYR A 24 25.96 3.32 4.66
C TYR A 24 26.07 3.90 3.25
N SER A 25 27.22 4.48 2.93
CA SER A 25 27.59 4.80 1.56
C SER A 25 28.56 3.73 1.08
N PRO A 26 28.17 2.78 0.22
CA PRO A 26 29.11 1.88 -0.41
C PRO A 26 29.62 2.54 -1.69
N SER A 27 30.90 2.90 -1.72
CA SER A 27 31.58 3.23 -2.96
C SER A 27 32.18 1.96 -3.59
N SER A 28 32.01 1.90 -4.90
CA SER A 28 32.60 0.98 -5.89
C SER A 28 31.94 -0.39 -6.14
N GLY A 29 31.20 -0.45 -7.25
CA GLY A 29 31.35 -1.52 -8.24
C GLY A 29 30.28 -2.61 -8.25
N THR A 30 29.16 -2.36 -8.94
CA THR A 30 28.42 -3.27 -9.87
C THR A 30 26.94 -2.87 -9.88
N SER A 31 26.43 -2.51 -11.06
CA SER A 31 25.03 -2.18 -11.31
C SER A 31 24.08 -3.31 -10.86
N GLY A 32 23.27 -3.05 -9.84
CA GLY A 32 22.24 -3.96 -9.34
C GLY A 32 21.11 -3.19 -8.66
N VAL A 33 19.88 -3.41 -9.10
CA VAL A 33 18.64 -2.76 -8.64
C VAL A 33 18.04 -3.57 -7.48
N ALA A 34 18.42 -3.30 -6.23
CA ALA A 34 17.66 -3.64 -5.01
C ALA A 34 18.39 -3.20 -3.72
N THR A 35 17.65 -2.71 -2.73
CA THR A 35 18.13 -2.45 -1.35
C THR A 35 17.43 -3.38 -0.37
N MET A 36 18.17 -4.03 0.55
CA MET A 36 17.60 -4.83 1.64
C MET A 36 17.52 -4.01 2.92
N ASN A 37 16.34 -3.85 3.50
CA ASN A 37 16.13 -3.27 4.83
C ASN A 37 15.73 -4.38 5.82
N ALA A 38 16.55 -4.62 6.84
CA ALA A 38 16.23 -5.50 7.95
C ALA A 38 15.88 -4.65 9.18
N THR A 39 14.66 -4.75 9.69
CA THR A 39 14.21 -4.06 10.91
C THR A 39 14.12 -5.07 12.05
N LEU A 40 14.96 -4.92 13.08
CA LEU A 40 14.86 -5.66 14.34
C LEU A 40 13.98 -4.84 15.31
N SER A 41 12.84 -5.41 15.72
CA SER A 41 11.83 -4.75 16.56
C SER A 41 12.07 -4.99 18.06
N GLY A 42 12.24 -3.91 18.83
CA GLY A 42 12.11 -3.90 20.29
C GLY A 42 10.65 -3.68 20.73
N GLU A 43 10.25 -4.32 21.81
CA GLU A 43 8.87 -4.49 22.28
C GLU A 43 8.21 -3.19 22.80
N ASN A 44 7.38 -2.61 21.94
CA ASN A 44 6.06 -2.04 22.23
C ASN A 44 5.26 -2.25 20.94
N THR A 45 4.92 -3.51 20.66
CA THR A 45 4.44 -3.90 19.33
C THR A 45 3.02 -3.36 19.12
N ILE A 46 2.89 -2.33 18.29
CA ILE A 46 1.61 -1.90 17.73
C ILE A 46 0.91 -3.15 17.19
N GLY A 47 -0.31 -3.42 17.65
CA GLY A 47 -1.06 -4.61 17.26
C GLY A 47 -1.54 -4.53 15.82
N GLY A 48 -1.73 -5.68 15.17
CA GLY A 48 -2.20 -5.76 13.78
C GLY A 48 -1.08 -5.80 12.75
N SER A 49 -1.44 -5.67 11.48
CA SER A 49 -0.51 -5.77 10.34
C SER A 49 -0.64 -4.54 9.45
N VAL A 50 0.48 -4.10 8.89
CA VAL A 50 0.50 -3.09 7.82
C VAL A 50 0.26 -3.71 6.44
N TYR A 51 0.24 -5.04 6.36
CA TYR A 51 0.08 -5.79 5.12
C TYR A 51 -1.38 -6.15 4.87
N LEU A 52 -1.83 -5.87 3.64
CA LEU A 52 -3.23 -6.00 3.22
C LEU A 52 -3.72 -7.46 3.22
N PHE A 53 -2.91 -8.38 2.70
CA PHE A 53 -3.27 -9.79 2.69
C PHE A 53 -2.88 -10.43 4.02
N LYS A 54 -3.78 -11.24 4.56
CA LYS A 54 -3.55 -11.96 5.82
C LYS A 54 -2.35 -12.92 5.70
N GLU A 55 -2.33 -13.68 4.61
CA GLU A 55 -1.27 -14.65 4.32
C GLU A 55 -0.35 -14.12 3.20
N TRP A 56 0.92 -14.52 3.24
CA TRP A 56 1.93 -14.07 2.27
C TRP A 56 2.04 -14.95 1.03
N ASP A 57 1.53 -16.17 1.07
CA ASP A 57 1.54 -17.17 -0.01
C ASP A 57 0.51 -16.85 -1.10
N GLN A 58 0.60 -15.62 -1.63
CA GLN A 58 -0.27 -15.09 -2.65
C GLN A 58 0.45 -15.05 -4.00
N PRO A 59 0.08 -15.94 -4.94
CA PRO A 59 0.56 -15.86 -6.30
C PRO A 59 0.13 -14.56 -6.95
N ALA A 60 1.05 -13.91 -7.63
CA ALA A 60 0.82 -12.64 -8.28
C ALA A 60 1.63 -12.47 -9.56
N LYS A 61 1.11 -11.62 -10.43
CA LYS A 61 1.83 -11.10 -11.60
C LYS A 61 2.22 -9.65 -11.32
N VAL A 62 3.51 -9.38 -11.38
CA VAL A 62 4.08 -8.03 -11.22
C VAL A 62 4.50 -7.53 -12.59
N PHE A 63 3.97 -6.39 -12.99
CA PHE A 63 4.24 -5.73 -14.27
C PHE A 63 5.18 -4.56 -14.01
N THR A 64 6.36 -4.62 -14.60
CA THR A 64 7.41 -3.62 -14.44
C THR A 64 7.24 -2.45 -15.41
N ALA A 65 7.92 -1.34 -15.14
CA ALA A 65 7.90 -0.16 -15.99
C ALA A 65 8.50 -0.40 -17.38
N ASP A 66 9.37 -1.40 -17.53
CA ASP A 66 9.91 -1.86 -18.81
C ASP A 66 9.05 -2.96 -19.47
N ASN A 67 7.77 -3.06 -19.10
CA ASN A 67 6.77 -3.98 -19.64
C ASN A 67 7.10 -5.48 -19.47
N LYS A 68 7.95 -5.85 -18.51
CA LYS A 68 8.17 -7.25 -18.15
C LYS A 68 7.11 -7.71 -17.16
N VAL A 69 6.84 -9.01 -17.20
CA VAL A 69 5.92 -9.67 -16.27
C VAL A 69 6.71 -10.67 -15.45
N ILE A 70 6.65 -10.52 -14.13
CA ILE A 70 7.30 -11.38 -13.16
C ILE A 70 6.22 -12.12 -12.38
N ASN A 71 6.26 -13.45 -12.38
CA ASN A 71 5.40 -14.26 -11.52
C ASN A 71 6.04 -14.39 -10.14
N VAL A 72 5.32 -14.01 -9.09
CA VAL A 72 5.77 -14.02 -7.71
C VAL A 72 4.86 -14.95 -6.91
N PRO A 73 5.37 -16.00 -6.25
CA PRO A 73 4.51 -16.97 -5.56
C PRO A 73 3.94 -16.45 -4.24
N ASN A 74 4.55 -15.40 -3.68
CA ASN A 74 4.27 -14.96 -2.32
C ASN A 74 4.41 -13.43 -2.17
N ILE A 75 3.37 -12.70 -2.58
CA ILE A 75 3.34 -11.24 -2.51
C ILE A 75 2.45 -10.72 -1.39
N ASN A 76 2.72 -9.51 -0.93
CA ASN A 76 1.83 -8.75 -0.08
C ASN A 76 1.94 -7.25 -0.34
N TYR A 77 0.89 -6.50 -0.03
CA TYR A 77 0.86 -5.05 -0.18
C TYR A 77 1.00 -4.37 1.18
N ASN A 78 2.02 -3.54 1.35
CA ASN A 78 2.19 -2.70 2.54
C ASN A 78 1.38 -1.42 2.37
N ALA A 79 0.20 -1.36 2.99
CA ALA A 79 -0.72 -0.23 2.89
C ALA A 79 -0.29 1.01 3.70
N LYS A 80 0.70 0.88 4.59
CA LYS A 80 1.30 2.03 5.29
C LYS A 80 2.22 2.83 4.39
N ASN A 81 2.99 2.13 3.56
CA ASN A 81 4.05 2.73 2.74
C ASN A 81 3.79 2.65 1.23
N SER A 82 2.66 2.07 0.81
CA SER A 82 2.25 1.90 -0.58
C SER A 82 3.28 1.20 -1.48
N PHE A 83 3.73 0.02 -1.07
CA PHE A 83 4.59 -0.83 -1.91
C PHE A 83 4.18 -2.30 -1.84
N PHE A 84 4.53 -3.05 -2.88
CA PHE A 84 4.46 -4.51 -2.86
C PHE A 84 5.76 -5.11 -2.39
N ALA A 85 5.66 -6.21 -1.65
CA ALA A 85 6.79 -6.95 -1.16
C ALA A 85 6.55 -8.46 -1.19
N SER A 86 7.64 -9.24 -1.12
CA SER A 86 7.61 -10.69 -0.99
C SER A 86 8.40 -11.12 0.24
N LYS A 87 7.95 -12.18 0.90
CA LYS A 87 8.62 -12.77 2.06
C LYS A 87 9.57 -13.88 1.61
N MET A 88 10.84 -13.80 1.98
CA MET A 88 11.84 -14.82 1.68
C MET A 88 12.02 -15.80 2.87
N THR A 89 12.76 -16.89 2.65
CA THR A 89 12.90 -18.02 3.60
C THR A 89 13.49 -17.65 4.97
N ASN A 90 14.23 -16.54 5.06
CA ASN A 90 14.88 -16.08 6.31
C ASN A 90 14.11 -14.91 6.96
N ASP A 91 12.77 -14.90 6.83
CA ASP A 91 11.90 -13.77 7.23
C ASP A 91 12.28 -12.40 6.61
N SER A 92 13.13 -12.42 5.59
CA SER A 92 13.57 -11.22 4.88
C SER A 92 12.48 -10.75 3.93
N ILE A 93 12.28 -9.44 3.84
CA ILE A 93 11.27 -8.84 2.96
C ILE A 93 11.98 -8.24 1.75
N PHE A 94 11.60 -8.69 0.55
CA PHE A 94 12.03 -8.11 -0.71
C PHE A 94 10.99 -7.10 -1.19
N ILE A 95 11.39 -5.84 -1.38
CA ILE A 95 10.50 -4.77 -1.86
C ILE A 95 10.64 -4.63 -3.37
N PHE A 96 9.52 -4.59 -4.07
CA PHE A 96 9.50 -4.39 -5.51
C PHE A 96 9.59 -2.90 -5.85
N HIS A 97 10.52 -2.54 -6.74
CA HIS A 97 10.68 -1.20 -7.28
C HIS A 97 10.48 -1.19 -8.80
N GLY A 98 10.15 -0.02 -9.37
CA GLY A 98 9.97 0.12 -10.82
C GLY A 98 8.80 -0.71 -11.38
N ILE A 99 7.74 -0.88 -10.59
CA ILE A 99 6.53 -1.63 -10.98
C ILE A 99 5.38 -0.67 -11.24
N ASN A 100 4.57 -0.98 -12.26
CA ASN A 100 3.43 -0.16 -12.68
C ASN A 100 2.10 -0.81 -12.32
N LYS A 101 2.05 -2.15 -12.29
CA LYS A 101 0.83 -2.89 -12.00
C LYS A 101 1.13 -4.19 -11.27
N VAL A 102 0.22 -4.61 -10.41
CA VAL A 102 0.24 -5.91 -9.75
C VAL A 102 -1.14 -6.55 -9.84
N GLU A 103 -1.20 -7.81 -10.24
CA GLU A 103 -2.41 -8.64 -10.19
C GLU A 103 -2.21 -9.72 -9.14
N ALA A 104 -2.98 -9.69 -8.05
CA ALA A 104 -2.87 -10.61 -6.92
C ALA A 104 -4.26 -10.87 -6.32
N GLN A 105 -4.57 -12.11 -5.94
CA GLN A 105 -5.84 -12.46 -5.29
C GLN A 105 -7.10 -12.02 -6.08
N GLY A 106 -7.05 -12.09 -7.41
CA GLY A 106 -8.15 -11.65 -8.28
C GLY A 106 -8.36 -10.12 -8.31
N LYS A 107 -7.48 -9.36 -7.63
CA LYS A 107 -7.48 -7.90 -7.61
C LYS A 107 -6.37 -7.37 -8.51
N ARG A 108 -6.63 -6.24 -9.15
CA ARG A 108 -5.66 -5.48 -9.93
C ARG A 108 -5.29 -4.22 -9.15
N PHE A 109 -4.00 -3.94 -9.05
CA PHE A 109 -3.47 -2.73 -8.44
C PHE A 109 -2.63 -1.99 -9.45
N ASP A 110 -2.98 -0.74 -9.70
CA ASP A 110 -2.24 0.12 -10.63
C ASP A 110 -1.52 1.22 -9.86
N LYS A 111 -0.31 1.54 -10.32
CA LYS A 111 0.50 2.62 -9.78
C LYS A 111 0.07 3.94 -10.42
N ILE A 112 -0.36 4.89 -9.61
CA ILE A 112 -0.69 6.26 -10.01
C ILE A 112 0.11 7.21 -9.12
N GLY A 113 0.99 8.00 -9.74
CA GLY A 113 2.02 8.74 -9.00
C GLY A 113 2.93 7.78 -8.22
N ASP A 114 3.02 7.98 -6.90
CA ASP A 114 3.86 7.17 -6.01
C ASP A 114 3.08 6.09 -5.24
N LYS A 115 1.79 5.91 -5.53
CA LYS A 115 0.91 5.02 -4.77
C LYS A 115 0.26 3.96 -5.65
N PHE A 116 -0.15 2.87 -5.01
CA PHE A 116 -0.97 1.83 -5.63
C PHE A 116 -2.43 1.96 -5.22
N TYR A 117 -3.30 1.78 -6.21
CA TYR A 117 -4.74 1.77 -6.07
C TYR A 117 -5.29 0.45 -6.58
N GLU A 118 -6.20 -0.17 -5.82
CA GLU A 118 -7.00 -1.28 -6.31
C GLU A 118 -7.99 -0.75 -7.36
N VAL A 119 -7.97 -1.35 -8.56
CA VAL A 119 -8.88 -1.02 -9.65
C VAL A 119 -10.17 -1.79 -9.45
N LEU A 120 -11.24 -1.09 -9.07
CA LEU A 120 -12.56 -1.69 -8.83
C LEU A 120 -13.40 -1.79 -10.11
N TYR A 121 -13.28 -0.80 -10.99
CA TYR A 121 -13.93 -0.79 -12.29
C TYR A 121 -13.16 0.09 -13.28
N THR A 122 -13.07 -0.32 -14.53
CA THR A 122 -12.49 0.45 -15.64
C THR A 122 -13.61 0.72 -16.63
N PHE A 123 -13.89 1.99 -16.90
CA PHE A 123 -14.83 2.41 -17.94
C PHE A 123 -14.09 2.44 -19.29
N ASP A 124 -12.96 3.14 -19.30
CA ASP A 124 -12.02 3.25 -20.41
C ASP A 124 -10.60 3.51 -19.87
N ASP A 125 -9.64 3.78 -20.76
CA ASP A 125 -8.25 4.01 -20.38
C ASP A 125 -8.05 5.28 -19.52
N ASP A 126 -8.93 6.28 -19.66
CA ASP A 126 -8.84 7.58 -18.97
C ASP A 126 -9.79 7.68 -17.77
N LYS A 127 -10.68 6.69 -17.59
CA LYS A 127 -11.71 6.70 -16.55
C LYS A 127 -11.77 5.39 -15.75
N MET A 128 -11.45 5.49 -14.46
CA MET A 128 -11.45 4.34 -13.54
C MET A 128 -12.07 4.67 -12.18
N PHE A 129 -12.69 3.66 -11.57
CA PHE A 129 -13.09 3.67 -10.15
C PHE A 129 -12.06 2.91 -9.33
N LEU A 130 -11.47 3.59 -8.35
CA LEU A 130 -10.28 3.15 -7.64
C LEU A 130 -10.50 3.13 -6.13
N LYS A 131 -9.77 2.25 -5.44
CA LYS A 131 -9.69 2.16 -3.99
C LYS A 131 -8.24 2.27 -3.51
N GLU A 132 -7.98 3.16 -2.56
CA GLU A 132 -6.75 3.23 -1.80
C GLU A 132 -6.94 2.48 -0.47
N HIS A 133 -6.05 1.52 -0.19
CA HIS A 133 -5.94 0.87 1.11
C HIS A 133 -4.94 1.63 1.97
N ILE A 134 -5.41 2.13 3.11
CA ILE A 134 -4.62 2.93 4.05
C ILE A 134 -4.58 2.22 5.38
N VAL A 135 -3.44 2.27 6.06
CA VAL A 135 -3.32 1.81 7.44
C VAL A 135 -3.09 3.02 8.35
N VAL A 136 -3.96 3.16 9.34
CA VAL A 136 -3.84 4.18 10.40
C VAL A 136 -3.55 3.50 11.73
N GLU A 137 -2.71 4.13 12.54
CA GLU A 137 -2.47 3.69 13.91
C GLU A 137 -3.49 4.35 14.84
N LYS A 138 -4.31 3.53 15.51
CA LYS A 138 -5.30 4.01 16.48
C LYS A 138 -4.90 3.58 17.89
N PRO A 139 -4.83 4.50 18.86
CA PRO A 139 -4.53 4.14 20.25
C PRO A 139 -5.65 3.26 20.82
N GLU A 140 -5.31 2.35 21.73
CA GLU A 140 -6.31 1.62 22.50
C GLU A 140 -6.84 2.52 23.60
N LEU A 141 -8.15 2.85 23.54
CA LEU A 141 -8.80 3.79 24.44
C LEU A 141 -9.73 3.07 25.42
N HIS A 142 -9.78 3.55 26.66
CA HIS A 142 -10.79 3.12 27.62
C HIS A 142 -12.17 3.61 27.19
N HIS A 143 -13.13 2.69 27.08
CA HIS A 143 -14.45 2.95 26.46
C HIS A 143 -15.22 4.11 27.11
N ILE A 144 -14.99 4.39 28.40
CA ILE A 144 -15.73 5.42 29.15
C ILE A 144 -14.96 6.74 29.22
N THR A 145 -13.64 6.70 29.40
CA THR A 145 -12.84 7.90 29.72
C THR A 145 -12.05 8.43 28.53
N SER A 146 -12.03 7.69 27.39
CA SER A 146 -11.20 7.98 26.22
C SER A 146 -9.71 8.13 26.55
N THR A 147 -9.27 7.57 27.67
CA THR A 147 -7.87 7.56 28.09
C THR A 147 -7.14 6.45 27.34
N VAL A 148 -5.92 6.71 26.88
CA VAL A 148 -5.06 5.68 26.27
C VAL A 148 -4.69 4.64 27.32
N ILE A 149 -5.05 3.38 27.09
CA ILE A 149 -4.87 2.26 28.03
C ILE A 149 -4.02 1.11 27.49
N GLY A 150 -3.67 1.15 26.20
CA GLY A 150 -2.89 0.09 25.57
C GLY A 150 -2.12 0.57 24.34
N PRO A 151 -1.24 -0.29 23.79
CA PRO A 151 -0.51 0.03 22.58
C PRO A 151 -1.47 0.28 21.42
N GLY A 152 -1.05 1.12 20.46
CA GLY A 152 -1.83 1.37 19.25
C GLY A 152 -2.09 0.08 18.47
N LYS A 153 -3.12 0.09 17.64
CA LYS A 153 -3.41 -0.97 16.66
C LYS A 153 -3.46 -0.36 15.27
N TYR A 154 -2.90 -1.08 14.30
CA TYR A 154 -3.07 -0.78 12.90
C TYR A 154 -4.49 -1.15 12.47
N VAL A 155 -5.21 -0.17 11.92
CA VAL A 155 -6.56 -0.31 11.41
C VAL A 155 -6.56 0.09 9.94
N PHE A 156 -7.11 -0.78 9.09
CA PHE A 156 -7.29 -0.49 7.69
C PHE A 156 -8.46 0.47 7.48
N GLU A 157 -8.24 1.47 6.64
CA GLU A 157 -9.24 2.38 6.13
C GLU A 157 -9.18 2.36 4.61
N GLU A 158 -10.34 2.49 3.98
CA GLU A 158 -10.46 2.51 2.53
C GLU A 158 -10.90 3.90 2.10
N LYS A 159 -10.22 4.44 1.09
CA LYS A 159 -10.65 5.66 0.40
C LYS A 159 -10.91 5.36 -1.05
N TYR A 160 -11.92 6.01 -1.60
CA TYR A 160 -12.33 5.79 -2.98
C TYR A 160 -11.99 7.00 -3.83
N TYR A 161 -11.70 6.74 -5.10
CA TYR A 161 -11.29 7.76 -6.05
C TYR A 161 -11.93 7.49 -7.41
N LEU A 162 -12.20 8.57 -8.13
CA LEU A 162 -12.44 8.53 -9.57
C LEU A 162 -11.20 9.08 -10.26
N PHE A 163 -10.62 8.28 -11.13
CA PHE A 163 -9.58 8.74 -12.04
C PHE A 163 -10.26 9.15 -13.34
N THR A 164 -10.06 10.38 -13.78
CA THR A 164 -10.65 10.96 -15.00
C THR A 164 -9.68 11.93 -15.63
N ASN A 165 -9.36 11.78 -16.92
CA ASN A 165 -8.49 12.72 -17.66
C ASN A 165 -7.15 12.98 -16.94
N ASP A 166 -6.47 11.92 -16.52
CA ASP A 166 -5.23 11.97 -15.74
C ASP A 166 -5.33 12.62 -14.34
N GLU A 167 -6.53 12.96 -13.88
CA GLU A 167 -6.77 13.53 -12.55
C GLU A 167 -7.37 12.50 -11.60
N LEU A 168 -6.81 12.44 -10.38
CA LEU A 168 -7.31 11.59 -9.31
C LEU A 168 -8.20 12.40 -8.35
N LEU A 169 -9.52 12.19 -8.45
CA LEU A 169 -10.52 12.90 -7.66
C LEU A 169 -11.00 12.04 -6.48
N SER A 170 -10.94 12.58 -5.26
CA SER A 170 -11.47 11.87 -4.09
C SER A 170 -12.98 11.69 -4.23
N PHE A 171 -13.43 10.47 -4.02
CA PHE A 171 -14.80 10.06 -4.20
C PHE A 171 -15.35 9.48 -2.89
N TRP A 172 -16.43 10.05 -2.37
CA TRP A 172 -17.12 9.46 -1.24
C TRP A 172 -18.35 8.66 -1.73
N PRO A 173 -18.48 7.36 -1.40
CA PRO A 173 -19.57 6.51 -1.87
C PRO A 173 -20.90 6.89 -1.19
N SER A 174 -21.56 7.90 -1.76
CA SER A 174 -22.90 8.32 -1.39
C SER A 174 -23.78 8.39 -2.61
N LYS A 175 -25.09 8.28 -2.39
CA LYS A 175 -26.08 8.44 -3.46
C LYS A 175 -25.89 9.73 -4.25
N LYS A 176 -25.63 10.84 -3.58
CA LYS A 176 -25.42 12.14 -4.24
C LYS A 176 -24.22 12.05 -5.19
N ASN A 177 -23.05 11.66 -4.68
CA ASN A 177 -21.82 11.65 -5.47
C ASN A 177 -21.86 10.61 -6.60
N ILE A 178 -22.47 9.44 -6.38
CA ILE A 178 -22.63 8.44 -7.44
C ILE A 178 -23.52 8.99 -8.55
N LEU A 179 -24.62 9.64 -8.21
CA LEU A 179 -25.53 10.22 -9.20
C LEU A 179 -24.93 11.43 -9.92
N ASP A 180 -24.05 12.18 -9.27
CA ASP A 180 -23.33 13.29 -9.88
C ASP A 180 -22.21 12.79 -10.81
N ALA A 181 -21.62 11.62 -10.53
CA ALA A 181 -20.61 10.99 -11.39
C ALA A 181 -21.18 10.38 -12.69
N VAL A 182 -22.47 10.06 -12.72
CA VAL A 182 -23.18 9.48 -13.88
C VAL A 182 -24.08 10.51 -14.59
N ASP A 183 -23.80 11.80 -14.40
CA ASP A 183 -24.66 12.96 -14.67
C ASP A 183 -25.65 12.81 -15.84
N SER A 184 -25.18 12.40 -17.01
CA SER A 184 -25.98 12.22 -18.24
C SER A 184 -27.15 11.25 -18.09
N GLU A 185 -27.00 10.19 -17.29
CA GLU A 185 -27.95 9.06 -17.20
C GLU A 185 -28.52 8.85 -15.78
N LYS A 186 -28.47 9.91 -14.96
CA LYS A 186 -28.92 9.91 -13.55
C LYS A 186 -30.30 9.30 -13.33
N SER A 187 -31.25 9.57 -14.22
CA SER A 187 -32.62 9.06 -14.12
C SER A 187 -32.70 7.55 -14.37
N ALA A 188 -32.02 7.07 -15.42
CA ALA A 188 -31.96 5.65 -15.78
C ALA A 188 -31.27 4.83 -14.69
N VAL A 189 -30.11 5.30 -14.22
CA VAL A 189 -29.35 4.66 -13.14
C VAL A 189 -30.17 4.60 -11.85
N ASN A 190 -30.80 5.70 -11.42
CA ASN A 190 -31.59 5.72 -10.20
C ASN A 190 -32.83 4.81 -10.29
N LYS A 191 -33.43 4.65 -11.48
CA LYS A 191 -34.51 3.68 -11.70
C LYS A 191 -33.99 2.25 -11.55
N GLN A 192 -32.89 1.93 -12.21
CA GLN A 192 -32.30 0.58 -12.17
C GLN A 192 -31.88 0.18 -10.75
N VAL A 193 -31.25 1.10 -10.01
CA VAL A 193 -30.87 0.88 -8.60
C VAL A 193 -32.08 0.49 -7.76
N LYS A 194 -33.21 1.19 -7.93
CA LYS A 194 -34.45 0.88 -7.20
C LYS A 194 -35.04 -0.46 -7.60
N THR A 195 -35.07 -0.77 -8.89
CA THR A 195 -35.61 -2.04 -9.41
C THR A 195 -34.80 -3.23 -8.91
N GLN A 196 -33.46 -3.13 -8.93
CA GLN A 196 -32.55 -4.19 -8.50
C GLN A 196 -32.24 -4.16 -7.00
N LYS A 197 -32.74 -3.14 -6.27
CA LYS A 197 -32.49 -2.90 -4.84
C LYS A 197 -31.01 -2.80 -4.47
N TRP A 198 -30.20 -2.22 -5.35
CA TRP A 198 -28.78 -1.98 -5.10
C TRP A 198 -28.56 -0.86 -4.08
N SER A 199 -27.50 -0.98 -3.29
CA SER A 199 -27.10 0.04 -2.32
C SER A 199 -26.11 1.03 -2.92
N PHE A 200 -26.29 2.32 -2.62
CA PHE A 200 -25.32 3.38 -2.95
C PHE A 200 -24.13 3.42 -1.97
N SER A 201 -24.06 2.49 -1.01
CA SER A 201 -23.00 2.44 0.01
C SER A 201 -22.25 1.13 0.06
N LYS A 202 -22.71 0.09 -0.65
CA LYS A 202 -22.01 -1.19 -0.75
C LYS A 202 -21.14 -1.18 -2.00
N GLU A 203 -19.84 -1.43 -1.84
CA GLU A 203 -18.89 -1.43 -2.95
C GLU A 203 -19.34 -2.31 -4.12
N GLU A 204 -19.76 -3.53 -3.85
CA GLU A 204 -20.13 -4.49 -4.89
C GLU A 204 -21.33 -4.00 -5.69
N ASP A 205 -22.24 -3.28 -5.05
CA ASP A 205 -23.40 -2.68 -5.70
C ASP A 205 -23.01 -1.40 -6.47
N ILE A 206 -22.06 -0.60 -5.97
CA ILE A 206 -21.52 0.56 -6.68
C ILE A 206 -20.84 0.13 -7.99
N ILE A 207 -20.05 -0.94 -7.95
CA ILE A 207 -19.43 -1.52 -9.16
C ILE A 207 -20.51 -1.94 -10.16
N LYS A 208 -21.61 -2.57 -9.71
CA LYS A 208 -22.75 -2.92 -10.60
C LYS A 208 -23.43 -1.69 -11.17
N ILE A 209 -23.58 -0.62 -10.38
CA ILE A 209 -24.15 0.65 -10.84
C ILE A 209 -23.30 1.25 -11.95
N PHE A 210 -21.99 1.34 -11.75
CA PHE A 210 -21.06 1.84 -12.74
C PHE A 210 -21.00 0.97 -13.99
N LYS A 211 -21.02 -0.35 -13.82
CA LYS A 211 -21.14 -1.29 -14.95
C LYS A 211 -22.43 -1.09 -15.74
N TYR A 212 -23.55 -0.82 -15.09
CA TYR A 212 -24.81 -0.54 -15.79
C TYR A 212 -24.74 0.80 -16.53
N TYR A 213 -24.23 1.84 -15.88
CA TYR A 213 -24.03 3.15 -16.52
C TYR A 213 -23.17 3.08 -17.78
N ASP A 214 -22.10 2.28 -17.75
CA ASP A 214 -21.19 2.07 -18.89
C ASP A 214 -21.84 1.36 -20.10
N THR A 215 -23.04 0.82 -19.93
CA THR A 215 -23.81 0.20 -21.04
C THR A 215 -24.84 1.13 -21.68
N LEU A 216 -25.00 2.35 -21.15
CA LEU A 216 -25.94 3.36 -21.64
C LEU A 216 -25.26 4.28 -22.65
#